data_AF-A0A529XP80-F1
#
_entry.id   AF-A0A529XP80-F1
#
_cell.length_a   1.000
_cell.length_b   1.000
_cell.length_c   1.000
_cell.angle_alpha   90.00
_cell.angle_beta   90.00
_cell.angle_gamma   90.00
#
_symmetry.space_group_name_H-M   'P 1'
#
loop_
_entity.id
_entity.type
_entity.pdbx_description
1 polymer ?
#
loop_
_entity_poly.entity_id
_entity_poly.type
_entity_poly.pdbx_seq_one_letter_code
_entity_poly.pdbx_strand_id
1 'polypeptide(L)'
;AMAAVETVLKGHEPFPALAVDRHWNLVSANTAIAPFLADISEQSLLAPPVNVLRLSLHPGGVAPRIVNLAEWRAHLLERLKHQNDATGDPVLIELEREL
;
A
#
# COMPACT_ATOMS: atom_id res chain seq x y z
N ALA A 1 -9.36 19.07 -7.34
CA ALA A 1 -8.08 18.33 -7.37
C ALA A 1 -8.31 16.81 -7.49
N MET A 2 -9.14 16.19 -6.63
CA MET A 2 -9.36 14.74 -6.64
C MET A 2 -9.91 14.15 -7.96
N ALA A 3 -10.74 14.88 -8.70
CA ALA A 3 -11.26 14.42 -10.00
C ALA A 3 -10.16 14.06 -11.02
N ALA A 4 -9.00 14.73 -10.98
CA ALA A 4 -7.88 14.40 -11.86
C ALA A 4 -7.20 13.09 -11.43
N VAL A 5 -7.04 12.85 -10.12
CA VAL A 5 -6.52 11.59 -9.57
C VAL A 5 -7.44 10.43 -9.96
N GLU A 6 -8.75 10.58 -9.76
CA GLU A 6 -9.75 9.58 -10.13
C GLU A 6 -9.74 9.26 -11.63
N THR A 7 -9.55 10.29 -12.49
CA THR A 7 -9.43 10.09 -13.94
C THR A 7 -8.22 9.25 -14.30
N VAL A 8 -7.06 9.50 -13.69
CA VAL A 8 -5.84 8.71 -13.92
C VAL A 8 -6.02 7.27 -13.42
N LEU A 9 -6.58 7.08 -12.22
CA LEU A 9 -6.83 5.75 -11.65
C LEU A 9 -7.79 4.94 -12.53
N LYS A 10 -8.88 5.56 -12.99
CA LYS A 10 -9.84 4.91 -13.90
C LYS A 10 -9.20 4.57 -15.25
N GLY A 11 -8.33 5.44 -15.76
CA GLY A 11 -7.60 5.19 -17.01
C GLY A 11 -6.68 3.97 -16.98
N HIS A 12 -6.32 3.46 -15.79
CA HIS A 12 -5.54 2.23 -15.65
C HIS A 12 -6.39 0.96 -15.71
N GLU A 13 -7.72 1.05 -15.62
CA GLU A 13 -8.57 -0.15 -15.72
C GLU A 13 -8.35 -0.86 -17.07
N PRO A 14 -8.24 -2.20 -17.08
CA PRO A 14 -8.54 -3.15 -16.00
C PRO A 14 -7.38 -3.46 -15.04
N PHE A 15 -6.28 -2.72 -15.08
CA PHE A 15 -5.16 -2.90 -14.16
C PHE A 15 -5.40 -2.19 -12.81
N PRO A 16 -5.10 -2.83 -11.66
CA PRO A 16 -5.23 -2.21 -10.35
C PRO A 16 -4.35 -0.98 -10.21
N ALA A 17 -4.90 0.10 -9.65
CA ALA A 17 -4.18 1.34 -9.37
C ALA A 17 -4.61 1.95 -8.04
N LEU A 18 -3.64 2.49 -7.30
CA LEU A 18 -3.81 3.10 -5.97
C LEU A 18 -3.18 4.49 -5.95
N ALA A 19 -3.84 5.42 -5.29
CA ALA A 19 -3.26 6.70 -4.86
C ALA A 19 -3.05 6.65 -3.35
N VAL A 20 -1.87 7.03 -2.90
CA VAL A 20 -1.49 7.05 -1.48
C VAL A 20 -0.98 8.44 -1.07
N ASP A 21 -1.11 8.77 0.22
CA ASP A 21 -0.53 9.97 0.79
C ASP A 21 0.97 9.77 1.11
N ARG A 22 1.61 10.80 1.68
CA ARG A 22 3.02 10.76 2.06
C ARG A 22 3.36 9.69 3.11
N HIS A 23 2.36 9.18 3.83
CA HIS A 23 2.47 8.20 4.90
C HIS A 23 2.01 6.80 4.44
N TRP A 24 1.88 6.59 3.13
CA TRP A 24 1.42 5.34 2.52
C TRP A 24 -0.01 4.95 2.89
N ASN A 25 -0.83 5.90 3.37
CA ASN A 25 -2.25 5.64 3.56
C ASN A 25 -2.98 5.74 2.23
N LEU A 26 -3.91 4.83 1.99
CA LEU A 26 -4.76 4.82 0.81
C LEU A 26 -5.63 6.07 0.77
N VAL A 27 -5.52 6.83 -0.32
CA VAL A 27 -6.36 8.00 -0.61
C VAL A 27 -7.49 7.61 -1.57
N SER A 28 -7.18 6.83 -2.60
CA SER A 28 -8.15 6.36 -3.59
C SER A 28 -7.62 5.13 -4.33
N ALA A 29 -8.52 4.34 -4.90
CA ALA A 29 -8.21 3.17 -5.71
C ALA A 29 -9.21 3.05 -6.85
N ASN A 30 -8.82 2.44 -7.96
CA ASN A 30 -9.77 2.02 -8.98
C ASN A 30 -10.47 0.70 -8.61
N THR A 31 -11.51 0.34 -9.35
CA THR A 31 -12.33 -0.83 -9.03
C THR A 31 -11.59 -2.16 -9.20
N ALA A 32 -10.54 -2.16 -10.03
CA ALA A 32 -9.72 -3.34 -10.30
C ALA A 32 -8.93 -3.84 -9.08
N ILE A 33 -8.87 -3.11 -7.97
CA ILE A 33 -8.25 -3.61 -6.73
C ILE A 33 -9.10 -4.66 -6.00
N ALA A 34 -10.42 -4.71 -6.23
CA ALA A 34 -11.33 -5.53 -5.43
C ALA A 34 -10.92 -7.02 -5.31
N PRO A 35 -10.45 -7.71 -6.37
CA PRO A 35 -10.01 -9.11 -6.26
C PRO A 35 -8.79 -9.33 -5.35
N PHE A 36 -7.97 -8.30 -5.13
CA PHE A 36 -6.82 -8.36 -4.22
C PHE A 36 -7.24 -8.28 -2.75
N LEU A 37 -8.40 -7.67 -2.48
CA LEU A 37 -8.91 -7.45 -1.13
C LEU A 37 -9.88 -8.53 -0.65
N ALA A 38 -10.44 -9.33 -1.56
CA ALA A 38 -11.50 -10.29 -1.28
C ALA A 38 -11.16 -11.33 -0.19
N ASP A 39 -9.90 -11.76 -0.11
CA ASP A 39 -9.46 -12.87 0.74
C ASP A 39 -8.56 -12.43 1.92
N ILE A 40 -8.63 -11.15 2.30
CA ILE A 40 -7.88 -10.65 3.46
C ILE A 40 -8.50 -11.24 4.73
N SER A 41 -7.68 -11.93 5.53
CA SER A 41 -8.13 -12.54 6.78
C SER A 41 -8.12 -11.56 7.95
N GLU A 42 -7.16 -10.64 7.97
CA GLU A 42 -7.04 -9.60 9.00
C GLU A 42 -7.82 -8.34 8.60
N GLN A 43 -9.12 -8.33 8.87
CA GLN A 43 -10.04 -7.25 8.45
C GLN A 43 -9.69 -5.87 9.02
N SER A 44 -8.95 -5.84 10.14
CA SER A 44 -8.46 -4.58 10.74
C SER A 44 -7.54 -3.80 9.78
N LEU A 45 -6.88 -4.47 8.83
CA LEU A 45 -6.05 -3.84 7.80
C LEU A 45 -6.86 -3.03 6.77
N LEU A 46 -8.17 -3.26 6.67
CA LEU A 46 -9.07 -2.53 5.75
C LEU A 46 -9.78 -1.35 6.44
N ALA A 47 -9.61 -1.19 7.76
CA ALA A 47 -10.15 -0.05 8.48
C ALA A 47 -9.31 1.22 8.19
N PRO A 48 -9.94 2.36 7.87
CA PRO A 48 -9.21 3.61 7.70
C PRO A 48 -8.49 4.05 8.99
N PRO A 49 -7.26 4.62 8.89
CA PRO A 49 -6.49 4.76 7.66
C PRO A 49 -5.86 3.44 7.20
N VAL A 50 -6.10 3.06 5.93
CA VAL A 50 -5.56 1.83 5.34
C VAL A 50 -4.13 2.11 4.88
N ASN A 51 -3.13 1.63 5.61
CA ASN A 51 -1.74 1.73 5.18
C ASN A 51 -1.40 0.58 4.20
N VAL A 52 -1.04 0.93 2.97
CA VAL A 52 -0.87 -0.08 1.91
C VAL A 52 0.36 -0.96 2.11
N LEU A 53 1.37 -0.51 2.87
CA LEU A 53 2.54 -1.34 3.20
C LEU A 53 2.17 -2.42 4.22
N ARG A 54 1.45 -2.05 5.29
CA ARG A 54 0.90 -3.01 6.26
C ARG A 54 -0.01 -4.01 5.57
N LEU A 55 -0.95 -3.53 4.75
CA LEU A 55 -1.86 -4.36 3.97
C LEU A 55 -1.13 -5.38 3.08
N SER A 56 -0.02 -4.95 2.45
CA SER A 56 0.73 -5.77 1.50
C SER A 56 1.66 -6.79 2.17
N LEU A 57 2.22 -6.46 3.34
CA LEU A 57 3.26 -7.25 3.99
C LEU A 57 2.75 -8.09 5.19
N HIS A 58 1.59 -7.75 5.75
CA HIS A 58 1.05 -8.48 6.89
C HIS A 58 0.65 -9.92 6.49
N PRO A 59 0.92 -10.94 7.32
CA PRO A 59 0.56 -12.33 7.04
C PRO A 59 -0.94 -12.57 6.84
N GLY A 60 -1.78 -11.76 7.49
CA GLY A 60 -3.25 -11.76 7.29
C GLY A 60 -3.74 -10.82 6.19
N GLY A 61 -2.84 -10.13 5.49
CA GLY A 61 -3.12 -9.24 4.37
C GLY A 61 -2.90 -9.92 3.02
N VAL A 62 -2.31 -9.19 2.06
CA VAL A 62 -2.05 -9.70 0.70
C VAL A 62 -0.81 -10.60 0.65
N ALA A 63 0.08 -10.53 1.64
CA ALA A 63 1.39 -11.20 1.64
C ALA A 63 1.36 -12.69 1.25
N PRO A 64 0.43 -13.54 1.75
CA PRO A 64 0.39 -14.97 1.39
C PRO A 64 0.14 -15.24 -0.11
N ARG A 65 -0.37 -14.25 -0.85
CA ARG A 65 -0.69 -14.34 -2.27
C ARG A 65 0.43 -13.81 -3.16
N ILE A 66 1.52 -13.30 -2.59
CA ILE A 66 2.66 -12.76 -3.32
C ILE A 66 3.69 -13.88 -3.52
N VAL A 67 3.83 -14.35 -4.76
CA VAL A 67 4.73 -15.47 -5.11
C VAL A 67 6.19 -15.17 -4.75
N ASN A 68 6.65 -13.94 -5.00
CA ASN A 68 8.01 -13.48 -4.71
C ASN A 68 8.07 -12.52 -3.51
N LEU A 69 7.38 -12.88 -2.41
CA LEU A 69 7.21 -12.00 -1.24
C LEU A 69 8.54 -11.45 -0.69
N ALA A 70 9.61 -12.24 -0.66
CA ALA A 70 10.91 -11.79 -0.14
C ALA A 70 11.51 -10.65 -0.98
N GLU A 71 11.51 -10.79 -2.31
CA GLU A 71 11.99 -9.75 -3.23
C GLU A 71 11.09 -8.51 -3.17
N TRP A 72 9.76 -8.72 -3.18
CA TRP A 72 8.77 -7.66 -3.06
C TRP A 72 8.94 -6.85 -1.77
N ARG A 73 9.10 -7.55 -0.63
CA ARG A 73 9.33 -6.93 0.68
C ARG A 73 10.61 -6.11 0.69
N ALA A 74 11.72 -6.67 0.19
CA ALA A 74 12.98 -5.97 0.14
C ALA A 74 12.87 -4.65 -0.66
N HIS A 75 12.20 -4.70 -1.83
CA HIS A 75 11.97 -3.53 -2.66
C HIS A 75 11.12 -2.45 -1.97
N LEU A 76 10.04 -2.84 -1.28
CA LEU A 76 9.19 -1.90 -0.55
C LEU A 76 9.92 -1.24 0.63
N LEU A 77 10.70 -2.02 1.40
CA LEU A 77 11.47 -1.49 2.51
C LEU A 77 12.58 -0.55 2.05
N GLU A 78 13.26 -0.86 0.95
CA GLU A 78 14.27 0.04 0.37
C GLU A 78 13.66 1.39 -0.02
N ARG A 79 12.46 1.39 -0.63
CA ARG A 79 11.74 2.63 -0.93
C ARG A 79 11.35 3.41 0.33
N LEU A 80 10.86 2.72 1.36
CA LEU A 80 10.50 3.36 2.63
C LEU A 80 11.73 3.97 3.31
N LYS A 81 12.85 3.23 3.33
CA LYS A 81 14.12 3.71 3.86
C LYS A 81 14.64 4.94 3.12
N HIS A 82 14.64 4.94 1.78
CA HIS A 82 15.01 6.13 1.01
C HIS A 82 14.10 7.33 1.31
N GLN A 83 12.81 7.10 1.55
CA GLN A 83 11.90 8.17 1.96
C GLN A 83 12.22 8.69 3.37
N ASN A 84 12.58 7.80 4.30
CA ASN A 84 13.06 8.17 5.64
C ASN A 84 14.35 9.00 5.56
N ASP A 85 15.33 8.56 4.80
CA ASP A 85 16.61 9.27 4.63
C ASP A 85 16.40 10.67 4.04
N ALA A 86 15.43 10.84 3.13
CA ALA A 86 15.13 12.12 2.50
C ALA A 86 14.31 13.09 3.37
N THR A 87 13.48 12.58 4.29
CA THR A 87 12.48 13.40 5.00
C THR A 87 12.67 13.48 6.51
N GLY A 88 13.28 12.47 7.13
CA GLY A 88 13.38 12.34 8.58
C GLY A 88 12.02 12.24 9.28
N ASP A 89 10.96 11.82 8.59
CA ASP A 89 9.61 11.79 9.14
C ASP A 89 9.49 10.71 10.23
N PRO A 90 9.21 11.07 11.50
CA PRO A 90 9.14 10.11 12.59
C PRO A 90 8.05 9.05 12.37
N VAL A 91 6.97 9.37 11.67
CA VAL A 91 5.88 8.42 11.37
C VAL A 91 6.38 7.30 10.45
N LEU A 92 7.17 7.66 9.44
CA LEU A 92 7.73 6.70 8.49
C LEU A 92 8.88 5.89 9.10
N ILE A 93 9.64 6.47 10.04
CA ILE A 93 10.67 5.75 10.80
C ILE A 93 10.04 4.67 11.68
N GLU A 94 8.96 5.00 12.40
CA GLU A 94 8.26 3.98 13.20
C GLU A 94 7.61 2.91 12.30
N LEU A 95 7.08 3.30 11.15
CA LEU A 95 6.55 2.35 10.16
C LEU A 95 7.64 1.38 9.65
N GLU A 96 8.87 1.85 9.39
CA GLU A 96 9.98 0.98 8.98
C GLU A 96 10.38 -0.01 10.07
N ARG A 97 10.37 0.41 11.34
CA ARG A 97 10.66 -0.50 12.47
C ARG A 97 9.56 -1.54 12.69
N GLU A 98 8.32 -1.20 12.37
CA GLU A 98 7.17 -2.10 12.48
C GLU A 98 7.20 -3.21 11.42
N LEU A 99 7.56 -2.88 10.17
CA LEU A 99 7.40 -3.74 9.00
C LEU A 99 8.55 -4.72 8.78
#